data_AF-A0A4X1VGY4-F1
#
_entry.id   AF-A0A4X1VGY4-F1
#
_cell.length_a   1.000
_cell.length_b   1.000
_cell.length_c   1.000
_cell.angle_alpha   90.00
_cell.angle_beta   90.00
_cell.angle_gamma   90.00
#
_symmetry.space_group_name_H-M   'P 1'
#
loop_
_entity.id
_entity.type
_entity.pdbx_description
1 polymer ?
#
loop_
_entity_poly.entity_id
_entity_poly.type
_entity_poly.pdbx_seq_one_letter_code
_entity_poly.pdbx_strand_id
1 'polypeptide(L)'
;MNTSFLKRGDCNSGDENREKWRAKQTDEVQTLETYRIKMGEKRKRQQKLQNVPQIPCIRVPPSASGTSLLKDLTQGQQRYFYSIMRIYSPRPQWEALQTRYIHRLLQEQLLGYITQQEALAYAAVLRDSTKRASAKAAPQRTIPQRASGMTRTRPTALPVSAVAVGPRAQSMGLRSLKTKTLHNL
;
A
#
# COMPACT_ATOMS: atom_id res chain seq x y z
N MET A 1 56.52 -82.67 29.44
CA MET A 1 57.28 -81.41 29.48
C MET A 1 56.64 -80.44 28.50
N ASN A 2 55.82 -79.51 28.97
CA ASN A 2 55.18 -78.49 28.12
C ASN A 2 55.55 -77.11 28.66
N THR A 3 56.34 -76.35 27.91
CA THR A 3 56.62 -74.93 28.18
C THR A 3 55.87 -74.10 27.14
N SER A 4 54.69 -73.59 27.50
CA SER A 4 53.92 -72.63 26.71
C SER A 4 54.43 -71.22 26.95
N PHE A 5 54.83 -70.56 25.87
CA PHE A 5 55.12 -69.14 25.77
C PHE A 5 53.94 -68.29 26.29
N LEU A 6 54.15 -67.55 27.38
CA LEU A 6 53.28 -66.44 27.78
C LEU A 6 53.76 -65.17 27.09
N LYS A 7 53.06 -64.80 26.02
CA LYS A 7 53.20 -63.52 25.34
C LYS A 7 52.58 -62.43 26.23
N ARG A 8 53.41 -61.52 26.73
CA ARG A 8 52.97 -60.31 27.44
C ARG A 8 52.04 -59.53 26.51
N GLY A 9 50.80 -59.34 26.93
CA GLY A 9 49.84 -58.46 26.26
C GLY A 9 50.17 -57.01 26.59
N ASP A 10 50.30 -56.19 25.55
CA ASP A 10 50.59 -54.77 25.64
C ASP A 10 49.37 -53.99 26.16
N CYS A 11 49.60 -53.15 27.15
CA CYS A 11 48.60 -52.25 27.75
C CYS A 11 48.40 -51.01 26.86
N ASN A 12 47.39 -51.01 25.98
CA ASN A 12 47.14 -49.90 25.03
C ASN A 12 45.71 -49.29 25.11
N SER A 13 45.01 -49.35 26.25
CA SER A 13 43.63 -48.83 26.35
C SER A 13 43.52 -47.33 26.69
N GLY A 14 44.59 -46.73 27.23
CA GLY A 14 44.60 -45.32 27.64
C GLY A 14 44.87 -44.33 26.51
N ASP A 15 45.63 -44.75 25.50
CA ASP A 15 46.04 -43.89 24.39
C ASP A 15 44.92 -43.76 23.34
N GLU A 16 44.16 -44.82 23.09
CA GLU A 16 43.02 -44.81 22.16
C GLU A 16 41.91 -43.84 22.58
N ASN A 17 41.62 -43.77 23.90
CA ASN A 17 40.63 -42.84 24.41
C ASN A 17 41.13 -41.38 24.31
N ARG A 18 42.41 -41.14 24.59
CA ARG A 18 43.03 -39.81 24.45
C ARG A 18 43.07 -39.35 22.98
N GLU A 19 43.31 -40.28 22.06
CA GLU A 19 43.31 -40.04 20.63
C GLU A 19 41.90 -39.73 20.10
N LYS A 20 40.88 -40.43 20.61
CA LYS A 20 39.47 -40.15 20.34
C LYS A 20 39.02 -38.76 20.80
N TRP A 21 39.45 -38.31 21.99
CA TRP A 21 39.18 -36.95 22.47
C TRP A 21 39.87 -35.88 21.63
N ARG A 22 41.10 -36.14 21.16
CA ARG A 22 41.82 -35.24 20.24
C ARG A 22 41.13 -35.17 18.88
N ALA A 23 40.71 -36.30 18.32
CA ALA A 23 39.98 -36.37 17.05
C ALA A 23 38.64 -35.61 17.12
N LYS A 24 37.92 -35.71 18.23
CA LYS A 24 36.67 -34.97 18.45
C LYS A 24 36.89 -33.46 18.56
N GLN A 25 37.94 -33.03 19.28
CA GLN A 25 38.33 -31.63 19.37
C GLN A 25 38.71 -31.05 18.00
N THR A 26 39.45 -31.80 17.18
CA THR A 26 39.82 -31.35 15.83
C THR A 26 38.60 -31.23 14.91
N ASP A 27 37.65 -32.16 14.98
CA ASP A 27 36.42 -32.11 14.17
C ASP A 27 35.54 -30.91 14.53
N GLU A 28 35.40 -30.61 15.82
CA GLU A 28 34.64 -29.45 16.30
C GLU A 28 35.29 -28.13 15.85
N VAL A 29 36.62 -28.04 15.93
CA VAL A 29 37.38 -26.86 15.44
C VAL A 29 37.25 -26.72 13.92
N GLN A 30 37.39 -27.81 13.16
CA GLN A 30 37.25 -27.82 11.70
C GLN A 30 35.83 -27.39 11.27
N THR A 31 34.82 -27.82 12.02
CA THR A 31 33.41 -27.48 11.78
C THR A 31 33.16 -25.99 12.01
N LEU A 32 33.73 -25.42 13.08
CA LEU A 32 33.62 -23.99 13.39
C LEU A 32 34.37 -23.13 12.37
N GLU A 33 35.56 -23.54 11.92
CA GLU A 33 36.28 -22.84 10.86
C GLU A 33 35.51 -22.87 9.53
N THR A 34 34.93 -24.01 9.18
CA THR A 34 34.10 -24.16 7.98
C THR A 34 32.88 -23.25 8.04
N TYR A 35 32.22 -23.15 9.20
CA TYR A 35 31.12 -22.21 9.42
C TYR A 35 31.59 -20.76 9.27
N ARG A 36 32.73 -20.40 9.85
CA ARG A 36 33.31 -19.04 9.76
C ARG A 36 33.63 -18.65 8.31
N ILE A 37 34.20 -19.56 7.53
CA ILE A 37 34.48 -19.37 6.10
C ILE A 37 33.18 -19.20 5.31
N LYS A 38 32.19 -20.09 5.49
CA LYS A 38 30.88 -19.98 4.83
C LYS A 38 30.16 -18.66 5.15
N MET A 39 30.23 -18.20 6.39
CA MET A 39 29.63 -16.92 6.79
C MET A 39 30.39 -15.72 6.20
N GLY A 40 31.71 -15.80 6.11
CA GLY A 40 32.54 -14.80 5.42
C GLY A 40 32.28 -14.72 3.91
N GLU A 41 32.12 -15.85 3.24
CA GLU A 41 31.81 -15.92 1.81
C GLU A 41 30.41 -15.35 1.48
N LYS A 42 29.40 -15.69 2.29
CA LYS A 42 28.05 -15.11 2.15
C LYS A 42 28.08 -13.58 2.30
N ARG A 43 28.85 -13.06 3.27
CA ARG A 43 29.03 -11.61 3.47
C ARG A 43 29.72 -10.94 2.28
N LYS A 44 30.76 -11.56 1.70
CA LYS A 44 31.43 -11.07 0.48
C LYS A 44 30.50 -11.08 -0.74
N ARG A 45 29.66 -12.11 -0.90
CA ARG A 45 28.64 -12.17 -1.97
C ARG A 45 27.58 -11.09 -1.81
N GLN A 46 27.13 -10.82 -0.58
CA GLN A 46 26.18 -9.73 -0.29
C GLN A 46 26.79 -8.34 -0.53
N GLN A 47 28.08 -8.13 -0.22
CA GLN A 47 28.77 -6.88 -0.58
C GLN A 47 28.83 -6.65 -2.09
N LYS A 48 28.99 -7.71 -2.90
CA LYS A 48 28.98 -7.60 -4.37
C LYS A 48 27.61 -7.14 -4.93
N LEU A 49 26.53 -7.32 -4.15
CA LEU A 49 25.18 -6.82 -4.49
C LEU A 49 24.95 -5.35 -4.09
N GLN A 50 25.90 -4.69 -3.41
CA GLN A 50 25.77 -3.26 -3.09
C GLN A 50 25.84 -2.36 -4.34
N ASN A 51 26.35 -2.88 -5.47
CA ASN A 51 26.40 -2.21 -6.77
C ASN A 51 25.18 -2.52 -7.66
N VAL A 52 24.08 -3.04 -7.10
CA VAL A 52 22.83 -3.18 -7.84
C VAL A 52 22.23 -1.78 -8.03
N PRO A 53 21.83 -1.39 -9.24
CA PRO A 53 21.16 -0.11 -9.45
C PRO A 53 19.97 -0.01 -8.50
N GLN A 54 19.99 1.00 -7.63
CA GLN A 54 18.93 1.22 -6.67
C GLN A 54 17.68 1.62 -7.46
N ILE A 55 16.76 0.68 -7.66
CA ILE A 55 15.49 0.95 -8.33
C ILE A 55 14.79 2.04 -7.51
N PRO A 56 14.54 3.24 -8.07
CA PRO A 56 13.87 4.29 -7.34
C PRO A 56 12.52 3.78 -6.86
N CYS A 57 12.32 3.75 -5.55
CA CYS A 57 11.04 3.36 -4.98
C CYS A 57 9.97 4.34 -5.47
N ILE A 58 8.95 3.83 -6.15
CA ILE A 58 7.80 4.63 -6.57
C ILE A 58 7.15 5.20 -5.31
N ARG A 59 7.20 6.52 -5.17
CA ARG A 59 6.56 7.24 -4.07
C ARG A 59 5.18 7.67 -4.52
N VAL A 60 4.17 7.35 -3.71
CA VAL A 60 2.80 7.85 -3.91
C VAL A 60 2.73 9.24 -3.30
N PRO A 61 2.41 10.29 -4.06
CA PRO A 61 2.22 11.64 -3.51
C PRO A 61 1.07 11.65 -2.50
N PRO A 62 1.16 12.43 -1.40
CA PRO A 62 0.07 12.55 -0.42
C PRO A 62 -1.28 12.96 -1.04
N SER A 63 -1.24 13.80 -2.09
CA SER A 63 -2.42 14.22 -2.84
C SER A 63 -3.11 13.08 -3.59
N ALA A 64 -2.38 12.02 -3.95
CA ALA A 64 -2.92 10.83 -4.60
C ALA A 64 -3.37 9.77 -3.57
N SER A 65 -2.71 9.68 -2.41
CA SER A 65 -3.02 8.69 -1.38
C SER A 65 -4.45 8.81 -0.83
N GLY A 66 -5.01 10.02 -0.79
CA GLY A 66 -6.38 10.27 -0.32
C GLY A 66 -7.48 10.06 -1.37
N THR A 67 -7.13 9.62 -2.59
CA THR A 67 -8.14 9.37 -3.64
C THR A 67 -9.01 8.16 -3.29
N SER A 68 -10.25 8.11 -3.77
CA SER A 68 -11.15 6.98 -3.52
C SER A 68 -10.59 5.63 -3.98
N LEU A 69 -9.64 5.64 -4.90
CA LEU A 69 -8.98 4.44 -5.44
C LEU A 69 -7.81 3.95 -4.56
N LEU A 70 -7.14 4.85 -3.84
CA LEU A 70 -5.93 4.52 -3.06
C LEU A 70 -6.15 4.57 -1.54
N LYS A 71 -7.28 5.13 -1.08
CA LYS A 71 -7.67 5.12 0.32
C LYS A 71 -7.79 3.68 0.84
N ASP A 72 -7.52 3.50 2.12
CA ASP A 72 -7.64 2.22 2.84
C ASP A 72 -6.74 1.07 2.35
N LEU A 73 -5.83 1.35 1.40
CA LEU A 73 -4.84 0.38 0.91
C LEU A 73 -3.54 0.44 1.72
N THR A 74 -2.87 -0.71 1.83
CA THR A 74 -1.52 -0.77 2.39
C THR A 74 -0.52 0.00 1.53
N GLN A 75 0.59 0.46 2.11
CA GLN A 75 1.63 1.19 1.37
C GLN A 75 2.18 0.42 0.16
N GLY A 76 2.21 -0.92 0.22
CA GLY A 76 2.60 -1.77 -0.93
C GLY A 76 1.57 -1.71 -2.06
N GLN A 77 0.29 -1.91 -1.73
CA GLN A 77 -0.81 -1.85 -2.69
C GLN A 77 -0.95 -0.47 -3.31
N GLN A 78 -0.85 0.61 -2.52
CA GLN A 78 -0.87 1.98 -3.02
C GLN A 78 0.21 2.20 -4.07
N ARG A 79 1.44 1.75 -3.81
CA ARG A 79 2.55 1.88 -4.76
C ARG A 79 2.30 1.09 -6.04
N TYR A 80 1.77 -0.12 -5.93
CA TYR A 80 1.43 -0.95 -7.08
C TYR A 80 0.34 -0.29 -7.95
N PHE A 81 -0.80 0.08 -7.37
CA PHE A 81 -1.88 0.71 -8.12
C PHE A 81 -1.48 2.08 -8.69
N TYR A 82 -0.76 2.90 -7.92
CA TYR A 82 -0.25 4.18 -8.41
C TYR A 82 0.73 4.00 -9.59
N SER A 83 1.57 2.96 -9.57
CA SER A 83 2.48 2.68 -10.70
C SER A 83 1.73 2.40 -11.99
N ILE A 84 0.62 1.65 -11.91
CA ILE A 84 -0.24 1.36 -13.07
C ILE A 84 -0.94 2.65 -13.53
N MET A 85 -1.56 3.39 -12.61
CA MET A 85 -2.20 4.67 -12.93
C MET A 85 -1.25 5.64 -13.64
N ARG A 86 0.03 5.67 -13.24
CA ARG A 86 1.04 6.54 -13.83
C ARG A 86 1.34 6.17 -15.29
N ILE A 87 1.35 4.89 -15.66
CA ILE A 87 1.58 4.44 -17.04
C ILE A 87 0.47 4.93 -17.97
N TYR A 88 -0.78 4.90 -17.50
CA TYR A 88 -1.94 5.36 -18.28
C TYR A 88 -2.21 6.86 -18.14
N SER A 89 -1.41 7.59 -17.36
CA SER A 89 -1.59 9.03 -17.23
C SER A 89 -1.08 9.75 -18.48
N PRO A 90 -1.92 10.51 -19.21
CA PRO A 90 -1.46 11.27 -20.38
C PRO A 90 -0.68 12.52 -19.98
N ARG A 91 -0.74 12.90 -18.70
CA ARG A 91 -0.19 14.16 -18.18
C ARG A 91 1.32 14.31 -18.39
N PRO A 92 2.19 13.33 -18.07
CA PRO A 92 3.62 13.48 -18.30
C PRO A 92 3.99 13.61 -19.79
N GLN A 93 3.24 12.91 -20.65
CA GLN A 93 3.45 12.98 -22.11
C GLN A 93 3.05 14.36 -22.65
N TRP A 94 1.93 14.90 -22.15
CA TRP A 94 1.48 16.24 -22.50
C TRP A 94 2.47 17.32 -22.02
N GLU A 95 2.95 17.25 -20.79
CA GLU A 95 3.96 18.17 -20.24
C GLU A 95 5.27 18.14 -21.06
N ALA A 96 5.69 16.96 -21.50
CA ALA A 96 6.85 16.81 -22.38
C ALA A 96 6.63 17.46 -23.75
N LEU A 97 5.45 17.28 -24.36
CA LEU A 97 5.10 17.91 -25.63
C LEU A 97 5.06 19.44 -25.51
N GLN A 98 4.48 19.96 -24.44
CA GLN A 98 4.44 21.40 -24.17
C GLN A 98 5.83 22.00 -24.05
N THR A 99 6.71 21.35 -23.29
CA THR A 99 8.10 21.80 -23.11
C THR A 99 8.83 21.86 -24.45
N ARG A 100 8.67 20.83 -25.29
CA ARG A 100 9.26 20.81 -26.64
C ARG A 100 8.71 21.92 -27.52
N TYR A 101 7.41 22.17 -27.47
CA TYR A 101 6.77 23.22 -28.26
C TYR A 101 7.23 24.61 -27.84
N ILE A 102 7.33 24.88 -26.53
CA ILE A 102 7.86 26.16 -26.02
C ILE A 102 9.31 26.36 -26.46
N HIS A 103 10.14 25.32 -26.38
CA HIS A 103 11.53 25.38 -26.84
C HIS A 103 11.61 25.70 -28.33
N ARG A 104 10.77 25.06 -29.14
CA ARG A 104 10.67 25.35 -30.58
C ARG A 104 10.25 26.79 -30.85
N LEU A 105 9.23 27.30 -30.15
CA LEU A 105 8.80 28.70 -30.27
C LEU A 105 9.93 29.68 -29.95
N LEU A 106 10.69 29.42 -28.88
CA LEU A 106 11.83 30.25 -28.52
C LEU A 106 12.90 30.26 -29.62
N GLN A 107 13.16 29.09 -30.21
CA GLN A 107 14.11 28.95 -31.31
C GLN A 107 13.62 29.68 -32.58
N GLU A 108 12.35 29.54 -32.94
CA GLU A 108 11.75 30.23 -34.09
C GLU A 108 11.76 31.76 -33.91
N GLN A 109 11.55 32.24 -32.68
CA GLN A 109 11.65 33.65 -32.35
C GLN A 109 13.10 34.16 -32.49
N LEU A 110 14.09 33.38 -32.01
CA LEU A 110 15.51 33.74 -32.12
C LEU A 110 15.98 33.79 -33.58
N LEU A 111 15.45 32.90 -34.42
CA LEU A 111 15.74 32.85 -35.86
C LEU A 111 14.98 33.92 -36.67
N GLY A 112 14.08 34.68 -36.03
CA GLY A 112 13.29 35.73 -36.68
C GLY A 112 12.16 35.23 -37.56
N TYR A 113 11.79 33.94 -37.46
CA TYR A 113 10.63 33.40 -38.19
C TYR A 113 9.30 33.87 -37.62
N ILE A 114 9.28 34.15 -36.31
CA ILE A 114 8.11 34.67 -35.61
C ILE A 114 8.49 35.87 -34.77
N THR A 115 7.53 36.75 -34.56
CA THR A 115 7.68 37.90 -33.68
C THR A 115 7.51 37.49 -32.21
N GLN A 116 8.04 38.31 -31.30
CA GLN A 116 7.87 38.10 -29.87
C GLN A 116 6.39 38.08 -29.45
N GLN A 117 5.56 38.93 -30.07
CA GLN A 117 4.14 39.01 -29.76
C GLN A 117 3.39 37.74 -30.16
N GLU A 118 3.72 37.16 -31.31
CA GLU A 118 3.18 35.88 -31.77
C GLU A 118 3.61 34.74 -30.84
N ALA A 119 4.90 34.67 -30.47
CA ALA A 119 5.41 33.67 -29.54
C ALA A 119 4.67 33.71 -28.19
N LEU A 120 4.40 34.91 -27.67
CA LEU A 120 3.62 35.11 -26.44
C LEU A 120 2.15 34.70 -26.62
N ALA A 121 1.53 35.02 -27.76
CA ALA A 121 0.16 34.63 -28.06
C ALA A 121 0.02 33.08 -28.10
N TYR A 122 0.94 32.39 -28.78
CA TYR A 122 0.95 30.92 -28.80
C TYR A 122 1.17 30.31 -27.41
N ALA A 123 2.08 30.87 -26.62
CA ALA A 123 2.31 30.43 -25.24
C ALA A 123 1.07 30.64 -24.35
N ALA A 124 0.31 31.73 -24.56
CA ALA A 124 -0.94 31.98 -23.84
C ALA A 124 -2.01 30.94 -24.18
N VAL A 125 -2.23 30.65 -25.47
CA VAL A 125 -3.15 29.59 -25.91
C VAL A 125 -2.78 28.24 -25.30
N LEU A 126 -1.49 27.92 -25.26
CA LEU A 126 -1.01 26.69 -24.65
C LEU A 126 -1.34 26.63 -23.14
N ARG A 127 -1.09 27.72 -22.40
CA ARG A 127 -1.43 27.81 -20.98
C ARG A 127 -2.93 27.64 -20.75
N ASP A 128 -3.76 28.27 -21.56
CA ASP A 128 -5.22 28.20 -21.42
C ASP A 128 -5.77 26.83 -21.79
N SER A 129 -5.22 26.18 -22.81
CA SER A 129 -5.56 24.78 -23.14
C SER A 129 -5.27 23.84 -21.97
N THR A 130 -4.16 24.07 -21.26
CA THR A 130 -3.75 23.29 -20.08
C THR A 130 -4.72 23.50 -18.93
N LYS A 131 -5.08 24.76 -18.65
CA LYS A 131 -6.05 25.10 -17.59
C LYS A 131 -7.40 24.44 -17.88
N ARG A 132 -7.88 24.50 -19.13
CA ARG A 132 -9.14 23.88 -19.56
C ARG A 132 -9.10 22.36 -19.49
N ALA A 133 -7.99 21.73 -19.90
CA ALA A 133 -7.82 20.28 -19.80
C ALA A 133 -7.79 19.80 -18.34
N SER A 134 -7.09 20.53 -17.46
CA SER A 134 -7.05 20.27 -16.03
C SER A 134 -8.43 20.41 -15.37
N ALA A 135 -9.16 21.48 -15.67
CA ALA A 135 -10.51 21.70 -15.16
C ALA A 135 -11.48 20.60 -15.60
N LYS A 136 -11.32 20.03 -16.80
CA LYS A 136 -12.19 18.95 -17.30
C LYS A 136 -11.96 17.60 -16.61
N ALA A 137 -10.82 17.42 -15.92
CA ALA A 137 -10.52 16.22 -15.13
C ALA A 137 -11.28 16.16 -13.79
N ALA A 138 -11.96 17.24 -13.38
CA ALA A 138 -12.86 17.28 -12.24
C ALA A 138 -14.13 18.08 -12.61
N PRO A 139 -15.26 17.38 -12.75
CA PRO A 139 -16.12 17.24 -11.60
C PRO A 139 -16.26 15.77 -11.24
N GLN A 140 -15.98 15.44 -9.96
CA GLN A 140 -16.66 14.33 -9.33
C GLN A 140 -18.13 14.48 -9.70
N ARG A 141 -18.68 13.54 -10.48
CA ARG A 141 -20.12 13.43 -10.63
C ARG A 141 -20.63 13.21 -9.21
N THR A 142 -21.07 14.28 -8.56
CA THR A 142 -22.04 14.17 -7.50
C THR A 142 -23.23 13.54 -8.19
N ILE A 143 -23.30 12.21 -8.15
CA ILE A 143 -24.50 11.47 -8.52
C ILE A 143 -25.58 12.12 -7.65
N PRO A 144 -26.61 12.77 -8.23
CA PRO A 144 -27.72 13.23 -7.44
C PRO A 144 -28.27 11.98 -6.78
N GLN A 145 -28.10 11.88 -5.47
CA GLN A 145 -28.65 10.81 -4.66
C GLN A 145 -30.17 10.94 -4.82
N ARG A 146 -30.74 10.24 -5.81
CA ARG A 146 -32.18 10.12 -5.94
C ARG A 146 -32.65 9.59 -4.59
N ALA A 147 -33.44 10.40 -3.89
CA ALA A 147 -34.20 9.95 -2.74
C ALA A 147 -35.08 8.80 -3.22
N SER A 148 -34.63 7.57 -3.01
CA SER A 148 -35.43 6.37 -3.20
C SER A 148 -36.40 6.34 -2.02
N GLY A 149 -37.53 7.02 -2.18
CA GLY A 149 -38.69 6.87 -1.32
C GLY A 149 -39.28 5.48 -1.50
N MET A 150 -38.62 4.47 -0.93
CA MET A 150 -39.17 3.13 -0.80
C MET A 150 -39.62 2.99 0.66
N THR A 151 -40.86 3.37 0.93
CA THR A 151 -41.57 3.02 2.16
C THR A 151 -41.70 1.49 2.21
N ARG A 152 -40.72 0.84 2.83
CA ARG A 152 -40.82 -0.57 3.19
C ARG A 152 -41.73 -0.65 4.41
N THR A 153 -43.03 -0.89 4.18
CA THR A 153 -43.96 -1.32 5.22
C THR A 153 -43.45 -2.65 5.79
N ARG A 154 -42.81 -2.60 6.96
CA ARG A 154 -42.60 -3.79 7.79
C ARG A 154 -43.94 -4.11 8.47
N PRO A 155 -44.52 -5.31 8.29
CA PRO A 155 -45.55 -5.77 9.20
C PRO A 155 -44.89 -6.16 10.53
N THR A 156 -45.21 -5.42 11.58
CA THR A 156 -44.86 -5.77 12.95
C THR A 156 -45.70 -6.98 13.37
N ALA A 157 -45.05 -8.11 13.62
CA ALA A 157 -45.67 -9.31 14.17
C ALA A 157 -45.94 -9.11 15.67
N LEU A 158 -47.20 -8.93 16.04
CA LEU A 158 -47.70 -9.03 17.41
C LEU A 158 -48.18 -10.48 17.65
N PRO A 159 -47.75 -11.17 18.72
CA PRO A 159 -48.20 -12.52 19.03
C PRO A 159 -49.62 -12.53 19.62
N VAL A 160 -50.37 -13.54 19.18
CA VAL A 160 -51.77 -13.81 19.52
C VAL A 160 -51.91 -14.26 20.98
N SER A 161 -52.70 -13.48 21.73
CA SER A 161 -53.68 -13.87 22.77
C SER A 161 -53.45 -15.16 23.58
N ALA A 162 -53.34 -15.00 24.91
CA ALA A 162 -53.84 -15.96 25.89
C ALA A 162 -54.70 -15.24 26.95
N VAL A 163 -56.00 -15.52 26.87
CA VAL A 163 -56.99 -15.74 27.95
C VAL A 163 -57.27 -14.62 28.97
N ALA A 164 -58.57 -14.31 29.02
CA ALA A 164 -59.30 -13.38 29.86
C ALA A 164 -59.04 -13.47 31.38
N VAL A 165 -59.11 -12.33 32.07
CA VAL A 165 -59.88 -12.07 33.32
C VAL A 165 -60.06 -10.54 33.47
N GLY A 166 -61.32 -10.05 33.55
CA GLY A 166 -61.63 -8.66 33.94
C GLY A 166 -61.52 -8.46 35.47
N PRO A 167 -61.58 -7.23 36.02
CA PRO A 167 -62.81 -6.43 35.92
C PRO A 167 -62.63 -4.89 35.80
N ARG A 168 -63.60 -4.30 35.11
CA ARG A 168 -64.42 -3.13 35.51
C ARG A 168 -63.82 -2.11 36.49
N ALA A 169 -63.53 -0.91 35.99
CA ALA A 169 -63.81 0.35 36.67
C ALA A 169 -64.08 1.46 35.64
N GLN A 170 -65.26 2.06 35.72
CA GLN A 170 -65.67 3.23 34.95
C GLN A 170 -65.24 4.48 35.73
N SER A 171 -64.63 5.47 35.09
CA SER A 171 -64.98 6.86 35.38
C SER A 171 -64.52 7.82 34.28
N MET A 172 -65.39 8.79 34.08
CA MET A 172 -65.43 9.85 33.08
C MET A 172 -64.25 10.82 33.22
N GLY A 173 -63.80 11.40 32.11
CA GLY A 173 -62.85 12.51 32.14
C GLY A 173 -62.65 13.16 30.78
N LEU A 174 -63.36 14.26 30.58
CA LEU A 174 -63.45 15.03 29.34
C LEU A 174 -62.12 15.62 28.84
N ARG A 175 -61.99 15.61 27.50
CA ARG A 175 -61.42 16.64 26.61
C ARG A 175 -60.74 17.85 27.27
N SER A 176 -59.55 18.21 26.78
CA SER A 176 -59.40 19.47 26.04
C SER A 176 -58.13 19.50 25.19
N LEU A 177 -58.31 19.80 23.90
CA LEU A 177 -57.29 20.37 23.05
C LEU A 177 -56.79 21.70 23.62
N LYS A 178 -55.50 21.98 23.48
CA LYS A 178 -55.04 23.34 23.18
C LYS A 178 -53.73 23.29 22.40
N THR A 179 -53.85 23.55 21.11
CA THR A 179 -52.78 24.03 20.24
C THR A 179 -52.26 25.37 20.78
N LYS A 180 -50.95 25.63 20.61
CA LYS A 180 -50.41 26.98 20.38
C LYS A 180 -48.99 26.87 19.85
N THR A 181 -48.91 26.93 18.53
CA THR A 181 -47.80 27.44 17.74
C THR A 181 -47.49 28.87 18.18
N LEU A 182 -46.23 29.18 18.48
CA LEU A 182 -45.65 30.50 18.22
C LEU A 182 -44.17 30.31 17.85
N HIS A 183 -43.76 31.26 17.03
CA HIS A 183 -42.65 31.35 16.10
C HIS A 183 -41.62 32.36 16.63
N ASN A 184 -40.49 32.41 15.92
CA ASN A 184 -39.47 33.49 15.90
C ASN A 184 -38.44 33.44 17.04
N LEU A 185 -37.14 33.62 16.82
CA LEU A 185 -36.37 34.23 15.72
C LEU A 185 -35.13 33.39 15.40
#